data_AF-A0A9Q4B4K4-F1
#
_entry.id   AF-A0A9Q4B4K4-F1
#
_cell.length_a   1.000
_cell.length_b   1.000
_cell.length_c   1.000
_cell.angle_alpha   90.00
_cell.angle_beta   90.00
_cell.angle_gamma   90.00
#
_symmetry.space_group_name_H-M   'P 1'
#
loop_
_entity.id
_entity.type
_entity.pdbx_description
1 polymer ?
#
loop_
_entity_poly.entity_id
_entity_poly.type
_entity_poly.pdbx_seq_one_letter_code
_entity_poly.pdbx_strand_id
1 'polypeptide(L)' 'MTVAVQNLSKHALLTEIEKTRSKMHYLTAKKHRTSEEVVEISTHLDKLLNQYQSMQLKNNSSLL' A
#
# COMPACT_ATOMS: atom_id res chain seq x y z
N MET A 1 -0.52 25.04 8.08
CA MET A 1 0.05 24.50 6.81
C MET A 1 0.11 22.96 6.77
N THR A 2 -0.66 22.24 7.59
CA THR A 2 -0.45 20.81 7.89
C THR A 2 -1.31 19.84 7.07
N VAL A 3 -2.35 20.30 6.38
CA VAL A 3 -3.28 19.43 5.63
C VAL A 3 -2.80 19.07 4.21
N ALA A 4 -2.06 19.97 3.56
CA ALA A 4 -1.56 19.76 2.19
C ALA A 4 -0.45 18.68 2.14
N VAL A 5 0.44 18.66 3.14
CA VAL A 5 1.55 17.69 3.23
C VAL A 5 1.03 16.27 3.46
N GLN A 6 -0.01 16.11 4.29
CA GLN A 6 -0.64 14.82 4.56
C GLN A 6 -1.39 14.25 3.33
N ASN A 7 -2.02 15.12 2.53
CA ASN A 7 -2.68 14.71 1.30
C ASN A 7 -1.68 14.25 0.21
N LEU A 8 -0.53 14.92 0.10
CA LEU A 8 0.53 14.51 -0.82
C LEU A 8 1.11 13.14 -0.43
N SER A 9 1.31 12.91 0.88
CA SER A 9 1.76 11.62 1.44
C SER A 9 0.75 10.49 1.21
N LYS A 10 -0.55 10.75 1.38
CA LYS A 10 -1.60 9.76 1.13
C LYS A 10 -1.71 9.40 -0.36
N HIS A 11 -1.63 10.39 -1.24
CA HIS A 11 -1.68 10.15 -2.70
C HIS A 11 -0.48 9.34 -3.17
N ALA A 12 0.73 9.64 -2.66
CA ALA A 12 1.93 8.87 -2.96
C ALA A 12 1.77 7.41 -2.52
N LEU A 13 1.27 7.17 -1.31
CA LEU A 13 1.03 5.81 -0.80
C LEU A 13 0.00 5.04 -1.64
N LEU A 14 -1.11 5.67 -2.03
CA LEU A 14 -2.11 5.06 -2.92
C LEU A 14 -1.53 4.73 -4.30
N THR A 15 -0.69 5.61 -4.84
CA THR A 15 0.00 5.37 -6.12
C THR A 15 0.91 4.15 -6.02
N GLU A 16 1.62 3.99 -4.90
CA GLU A 16 2.52 2.87 -4.67
C GLU A 16 1.78 1.55 -4.44
N ILE A 17 0.62 1.58 -3.77
CA ILE A 17 -0.29 0.44 -3.64
C ILE A 17 -0.75 -0.05 -5.02
N GLU A 18 -1.23 0.86 -5.89
CA GLU A 18 -1.73 0.48 -7.21
C GLU A 18 -0.62 -0.05 -8.14
N LYS A 19 0.58 0.55 -8.08
CA LYS A 19 1.76 0.02 -8.80
C LYS A 19 2.13 -1.38 -8.32
N THR A 20 2.16 -1.59 -7.01
CA THR A 20 2.51 -2.89 -6.41
C THR A 20 1.46 -3.95 -6.74
N ARG A 21 0.18 -3.60 -6.66
CA ARG A 21 -0.94 -4.47 -7.06
C ARG A 21 -0.85 -4.88 -8.53
N SER A 22 -0.57 -3.94 -9.42
CA SER A 22 -0.40 -4.20 -10.86
C SER A 22 0.77 -5.16 -11.11
N LYS A 23 1.90 -4.94 -10.43
CA LYS A 23 3.08 -5.80 -10.55
C LYS A 23 2.83 -7.20 -9.96
N MET A 24 2.09 -7.33 -8.87
CA MET A 24 1.69 -8.63 -8.30
C MET A 24 0.78 -9.38 -9.28
N HIS A 25 -0.19 -8.70 -9.89
CA HIS A 25 -1.07 -9.30 -10.88
C HIS A 25 -0.29 -9.84 -12.09
N TYR A 26 0.66 -9.05 -12.60
CA TYR A 26 1.55 -9.49 -13.66
C TYR A 26 2.42 -10.70 -13.26
N LEU A 27 3.00 -10.69 -12.06
CA LEU A 27 3.85 -11.78 -11.58
C LEU A 27 3.06 -13.06 -11.35
N THR A 28 1.87 -12.98 -10.76
CA THR A 28 0.98 -14.15 -10.56
C THR A 28 0.45 -14.74 -11.85
N ALA A 29 0.38 -13.96 -12.94
CA ALA A 29 0.06 -14.46 -14.27
C ALA A 29 1.23 -15.21 -14.94
N LYS A 30 2.47 -14.97 -14.50
CA LYS A 30 3.69 -15.54 -15.12
C LYS A 30 4.43 -16.56 -14.25
N LYS A 31 4.22 -16.53 -12.94
CA LYS A 31 4.92 -17.35 -11.95
C LYS A 31 3.92 -18.07 -11.04
N HIS A 32 4.35 -19.19 -10.47
CA HIS A 32 3.59 -19.85 -9.43
C HIS A 32 3.38 -18.94 -8.23
N ARG A 33 2.20 -19.01 -7.59
CA ARG A 33 1.86 -18.18 -6.43
C ARG A 33 2.83 -18.33 -5.25
N THR A 34 3.55 -19.44 -5.18
CA THR A 34 4.56 -19.74 -4.15
C THR A 34 5.98 -19.33 -4.56
N SER A 35 6.18 -18.75 -5.75
CA SER A 35 7.48 -18.21 -6.12
C SER A 35 7.83 -17.08 -5.17
N GLU A 36 9.09 -17.04 -4.72
CA GLU A 36 9.61 -16.06 -3.78
C GLU A 36 9.22 -14.62 -4.16
N GLU A 37 9.33 -14.24 -5.44
CA GLU A 37 8.93 -12.91 -5.91
C GLU A 37 7.44 -12.57 -5.71
N VAL A 38 6.54 -13.57 -5.79
CA VAL A 38 5.10 -13.37 -5.54
C VAL A 38 4.84 -13.23 -4.03
N VAL A 39 5.58 -13.96 -3.21
CA VAL A 39 5.52 -13.86 -1.75
C VAL A 39 6.06 -12.51 -1.28
N GLU A 40 7.18 -12.06 -1.83
CA GLU A 40 7.77 -10.76 -1.52
C GLU A 40 6.85 -9.61 -1.91
N ILE A 41 6.27 -9.65 -3.11
CA ILE A 41 5.40 -8.57 -3.56
C ILE A 41 4.06 -8.53 -2.83
N SER A 42 3.51 -9.68 -2.44
CA SER A 42 2.30 -9.74 -1.59
C SER A 42 2.60 -9.20 -0.19
N THR A 43 3.73 -9.60 0.41
CA THR A 43 4.18 -9.07 1.70
C THR A 43 4.39 -7.55 1.64
N HIS A 44 4.93 -7.04 0.53
CA HIS A 44 5.11 -5.61 0.34
C HIS A 44 3.77 -4.88 0.21
N LEU A 45 2.82 -5.43 -0.56
CA LEU A 45 1.47 -4.89 -0.70
C LEU A 45 0.76 -4.80 0.66
N ASP A 46 0.85 -5.84 1.49
CA ASP A 46 0.26 -5.86 2.83
C ASP A 46 0.83 -4.75 3.73
N LYS A 47 2.15 -4.50 3.67
CA LYS A 47 2.78 -3.40 4.42
C LYS A 47 2.22 -2.05 4.01
N LEU A 48 2.06 -1.79 2.71
CA LEU A 48 1.52 -0.52 2.21
C LEU A 48 0.04 -0.33 2.62
N LEU A 49 -0.77 -1.40 2.56
CA LEU A 49 -2.16 -1.37 3.02
C LEU A 49 -2.26 -1.10 4.52
N ASN A 50 -1.41 -1.74 5.33
CA ASN A 50 -1.34 -1.49 6.78
C ASN A 50 -0.93 -0.06 7.10
N GLN A 51 0.03 0.51 6.35
CA GLN A 51 0.41 1.92 6.48
C GLN A 51 -0.77 2.85 6.17
N TYR A 52 -1.51 2.56 5.10
CA TYR A 52 -2.68 3.35 4.71
C TYR A 52 -3.78 3.29 5.76
N GLN A 53 -4.08 2.09 6.26
CA GLN A 53 -5.07 1.90 7.33
C GLN A 53 -4.65 2.59 8.62
N SER A 54 -3.36 2.53 8.98
CA SER A 54 -2.81 3.24 10.15
C SER A 54 -2.96 4.76 10.03
N MET A 55 -2.77 5.33 8.83
CA MET A 55 -2.99 6.76 8.59
C MET A 55 -4.46 7.14 8.76
N GLN A 56 -5.39 6.30 8.32
CA GLN A 56 -6.83 6.52 8.48
C GLN A 56 -7.25 6.45 9.95
N LEU A 57 -6.75 5.47 10.70
CA LEU A 57 -7.04 5.32 12.12
C LEU A 57 -6.49 6.49 12.94
N LYS A 58 -5.28 6.98 12.65
CA LYS A 58 -4.71 8.18 13.30
C LYS A 58 -5.54 9.43 13.03
N ASN A 59 -6.09 9.60 11.82
CA ASN A 59 -7.00 10.70 11.52
C ASN A 59 -8.34 10.59 12.27
N ASN A 60 -8.87 9.39 12.50
CA ASN A 60 -10.08 9.21 13.29
C ASN A 60 -9.86 9.34 14.81
N SER A 61 -8.63 9.08 15.29
CA SER A 61 -8.30 9.14 16.71
C SER A 61 -8.09 10.57 17.23
N SER A 62 -7.95 11.57 16.37
CA SER A 62 -7.84 12.98 16.77
C SER A 62 -9.21 13.69 16.90
N LEU A 63 -10.30 12.92 16.92
CA LEU A 63 -11.69 13.41 16.90
C LEU A 63 -12.50 12.96 18.14
N LEU A 64 -11.82 12.44 19.17
CA LEU A 64 -12.33 12.16 20.51
C LEU A 64 -11.50 12.95 21.54
#